data_AF-A0A9P5G4J7-F1
#
_entry.id   AF-A0A9P5G4J7-F1
#
_cell.length_a   1.000
_cell.length_b   1.000
_cell.length_c   1.000
_cell.angle_alpha   90.00
_cell.angle_beta   90.00
_cell.angle_gamma   90.00
#
_symmetry.space_group_name_H-M   'P 1'
#
loop_
_entity.id
_entity.type
_entity.pdbx_description
1 polymer ?
#
loop_
_entity_poly.entity_id
_entity_poly.type
_entity_poly.pdbx_seq_one_letter_code
_entity_poly.pdbx_strand_id
1 'polypeptide(L)'
;MTSLPVLKNKIPTTIDDQILVTPDIHSARTIVVIVHDTPEIWASRRPILGTIDPSQSLMIDASRQIIDWATSQEGFGVVDVSVPGVAGVSHNSSYSIGASAQDLCIYLWDDYIEYFSATNIVFIGVGEAYSGIVYLAGHRDLRTRVKSIVAFVDDIPLRAISPVIDEYISDWFYHNSLVFTSNEHTIWDPSVNPKKPRRKFGRVIRSNSVGTARVARERFDEAREYIEDMLDDDEETGE
;
A
#
# COMPACT_ATOMS: atom_id res chain seq x y z
N MET A 1 17.39 6.38 -5.10
CA MET A 1 16.81 6.05 -3.77
C MET A 1 17.91 5.48 -2.88
N THR A 2 17.78 5.64 -1.57
CA THR A 2 18.69 5.13 -0.54
C THR A 2 17.93 4.25 0.43
N SER A 3 18.56 3.21 0.98
CA SER A 3 17.88 2.34 1.95
C SER A 3 17.76 3.00 3.33
N LEU A 4 16.58 2.85 3.96
CA LEU A 4 16.40 3.12 5.38
C LEU A 4 16.72 1.87 6.22
N PRO A 5 17.63 1.98 7.20
CA PRO A 5 18.10 0.81 7.94
C PRO A 5 17.07 0.31 8.96
N VAL A 6 16.51 -0.87 8.74
CA VAL A 6 15.63 -1.52 9.72
C VAL A 6 16.45 -2.16 10.84
N LEU A 7 16.22 -1.74 12.09
CA LEU A 7 16.90 -2.32 13.25
C LEU A 7 16.42 -3.75 13.51
N LYS A 8 17.33 -4.72 13.34
CA LYS A 8 17.09 -6.18 13.40
C LYS A 8 16.41 -6.71 14.67
N ASN A 9 16.34 -5.91 15.74
CA ASN A 9 15.75 -6.32 17.02
C ASN A 9 14.23 -6.18 17.07
N LYS A 10 13.61 -5.41 16.15
CA LYS A 10 12.16 -5.14 16.16
C LYS A 10 11.39 -5.92 15.10
N ILE A 11 12.00 -6.21 13.95
CA ILE A 11 11.35 -6.89 12.82
C ILE A 11 12.29 -7.99 12.32
N PRO A 12 11.79 -9.20 11.99
CA PRO A 12 12.57 -10.17 11.24
C PRO A 12 12.96 -9.54 9.89
N THR A 13 14.19 -9.08 9.77
CA THR A 13 14.71 -8.55 8.50
C THR A 13 14.95 -9.71 7.56
N THR A 14 13.97 -9.98 6.69
CA THR A 14 14.03 -11.09 5.73
C THR A 14 14.85 -10.72 4.49
N ILE A 15 14.95 -9.42 4.16
CA ILE A 15 15.64 -8.90 2.98
C ILE A 15 16.37 -7.59 3.35
N ASP A 16 17.59 -7.42 2.83
CA ASP A 16 18.26 -6.12 2.80
C ASP A 16 17.48 -5.15 1.88
N ASP A 17 17.58 -3.83 2.12
CA ASP A 17 16.92 -2.81 1.29
C ASP A 17 15.37 -2.90 1.23
N GLN A 18 14.74 -3.40 2.30
CA GLN A 18 13.28 -3.51 2.39
C GLN A 18 12.54 -2.18 2.26
N ILE A 19 13.15 -1.09 2.76
CA ILE A 19 12.61 0.26 2.70
C ILE A 19 13.59 1.12 1.90
N LEU A 20 13.11 1.70 0.82
CA LEU A 20 13.84 2.60 -0.06
C LEU A 20 13.21 3.99 0.01
N VAL A 21 14.05 5.03 0.07
CA VAL A 21 13.57 6.41 0.14
C VAL A 21 14.28 7.32 -0.85
N THR A 22 13.63 8.43 -1.21
CA THR A 22 14.29 9.54 -1.90
C THR A 22 15.29 10.25 -0.97
N PRO A 23 16.34 10.88 -1.53
CA PRO A 23 17.21 11.75 -0.74
C PRO A 23 16.42 12.85 -0.03
N ASP A 24 16.92 13.31 1.11
CA ASP A 24 16.35 14.44 1.88
C ASP A 24 14.87 14.31 2.30
N ILE A 25 14.37 13.06 2.38
CA ILE A 25 12.98 12.72 2.76
C ILE A 25 12.51 13.38 4.06
N HIS A 26 13.41 13.58 5.02
CA HIS A 26 13.10 14.19 6.32
C HIS A 26 12.60 15.64 6.22
N SER A 27 13.00 16.35 5.16
CA SER A 27 12.66 17.74 4.89
C SER A 27 11.51 17.92 3.89
N ALA A 28 11.02 16.83 3.29
CA ALA A 28 9.94 16.88 2.33
C ALA A 28 8.63 17.29 3.01
N ARG A 29 7.90 18.23 2.41
CA ARG A 29 6.57 18.66 2.89
C ARG A 29 5.51 17.60 2.62
N THR A 30 5.57 16.98 1.44
CA THR A 30 4.66 15.92 1.01
C THR A 30 5.41 14.60 0.89
N ILE A 31 4.89 13.54 1.51
CA ILE A 31 5.47 12.20 1.44
C ILE A 31 4.45 11.20 0.91
N VAL A 32 4.83 10.46 -0.12
CA VAL A 32 4.09 9.32 -0.67
C VAL A 32 4.73 8.03 -0.16
N VAL A 33 3.99 7.29 0.66
CA VAL A 33 4.41 6.00 1.22
C VAL A 33 3.74 4.89 0.44
N ILE A 34 4.52 4.14 -0.33
CA ILE A 34 4.08 3.03 -1.15
C ILE A 34 4.42 1.74 -0.41
N VAL A 35 3.43 0.94 -0.09
CA VAL A 35 3.59 -0.35 0.61
C VAL A 35 3.06 -1.44 -0.30
N HIS A 36 3.95 -2.30 -0.79
CA HIS A 36 3.62 -3.28 -1.81
C HIS A 36 4.16 -4.68 -1.49
N ASP A 37 3.47 -5.69 -2.00
CA ASP A 37 3.98 -7.07 -2.01
C ASP A 37 5.13 -7.22 -3.00
N THR A 38 5.84 -8.36 -2.93
CA THR A 38 6.83 -8.73 -3.95
C THR A 38 6.18 -8.76 -5.34
N PRO A 39 6.78 -8.13 -6.37
CA PRO A 39 6.20 -8.07 -7.71
C PRO A 39 6.11 -9.46 -8.35
N GLU A 40 5.17 -9.60 -9.28
CA GLU A 40 4.96 -10.86 -9.99
C GLU A 40 6.04 -11.06 -11.07
N ILE A 41 6.46 -12.31 -11.27
CA ILE A 41 7.31 -12.68 -12.41
C ILE A 41 6.50 -13.56 -13.34
N TRP A 42 6.19 -13.03 -14.52
CA TRP A 42 5.63 -13.81 -15.60
C TRP A 42 6.75 -14.47 -16.39
N ALA A 43 6.70 -15.78 -16.55
CA ALA A 43 7.71 -16.48 -17.32
C ALA A 43 7.19 -17.76 -17.96
N SER A 44 7.76 -18.10 -19.12
CA SER A 44 7.52 -19.38 -19.76
C SER A 44 8.27 -20.49 -19.01
N ARG A 45 7.52 -21.46 -18.49
CA ARG A 45 8.07 -22.63 -17.80
C ARG A 45 8.21 -23.78 -18.80
N ARG A 46 9.42 -24.36 -18.90
CA ARG A 46 9.64 -25.55 -19.73
C ARG A 46 8.81 -26.73 -19.18
N PRO A 47 7.89 -27.34 -19.96
CA PRO A 47 6.95 -28.33 -19.43
C PRO A 47 7.60 -29.57 -18.82
N ILE A 48 8.73 -30.02 -19.38
CA ILE A 48 9.41 -31.27 -18.97
C ILE A 48 10.30 -31.04 -17.74
N LEU A 49 11.14 -30.00 -17.78
CA LEU A 49 12.14 -29.75 -16.74
C LEU A 49 11.62 -28.88 -15.60
N GLY A 50 10.51 -28.17 -15.84
CA GLY A 50 9.98 -27.20 -14.91
C GLY A 50 10.86 -25.95 -14.71
N THR A 51 11.97 -25.83 -15.45
CA THR A 51 12.87 -24.68 -15.42
C THR A 51 12.24 -23.48 -16.11
N ILE A 52 12.53 -22.29 -15.58
CA ILE A 52 12.12 -21.01 -16.15
C ILE A 52 13.24 -20.49 -17.05
N ASP A 53 12.90 -19.93 -18.21
CA ASP A 53 13.86 -19.21 -19.06
C ASP A 53 13.96 -17.74 -18.60
N PRO A 54 15.10 -17.31 -18.00
CA PRO A 54 15.24 -15.95 -17.52
C PRO A 54 15.15 -14.90 -18.64
N SER A 55 15.55 -15.25 -19.88
CA SER A 55 15.54 -14.31 -21.01
C SER A 55 14.14 -13.98 -21.50
N GLN A 56 13.16 -14.84 -21.22
CA GLN A 56 11.74 -14.65 -21.56
C GLN A 56 10.89 -14.32 -20.33
N SER A 57 11.53 -14.09 -19.18
CA SER A 57 10.85 -13.71 -17.94
C SER A 57 10.65 -12.20 -17.91
N LEU A 58 9.47 -11.77 -17.46
CA LEU A 58 9.10 -10.38 -17.32
C LEU A 58 8.66 -10.14 -15.87
N MET A 59 9.22 -9.10 -15.25
CA MET A 59 8.74 -8.61 -13.97
C MET A 59 7.54 -7.70 -14.22
N ILE A 60 6.42 -8.04 -13.60
CA ILE A 60 5.19 -7.25 -13.62
C ILE A 60 5.10 -6.53 -12.29
N ASP A 61 5.44 -5.25 -12.33
CA ASP A 61 5.44 -4.40 -11.15
C ASP A 61 4.34 -3.33 -11.26
N ALA A 62 3.44 -3.35 -10.28
CA ALA A 62 2.33 -2.40 -10.18
C ALA A 62 2.74 -1.11 -9.45
N SER A 63 3.76 -1.13 -8.58
CA SER A 63 4.21 0.05 -7.85
C SER A 63 5.04 0.99 -8.72
N ARG A 64 5.71 0.48 -9.75
CA ARG A 64 6.56 1.27 -10.66
C ARG A 64 5.88 2.52 -11.23
N GLN A 65 4.66 2.40 -11.75
CA GLN A 65 3.94 3.55 -12.32
C GLN A 65 3.67 4.64 -11.26
N ILE A 66 3.38 4.22 -10.04
CA ILE A 66 3.14 5.10 -8.89
C ILE A 66 4.44 5.79 -8.46
N ILE A 67 5.55 5.04 -8.41
CA ILE A 67 6.88 5.57 -8.09
C ILE A 67 7.32 6.60 -9.13
N ASP A 68 7.17 6.29 -10.42
CA ASP A 68 7.55 7.16 -11.52
C ASP A 68 6.76 8.49 -11.46
N TRP A 69 5.44 8.42 -11.18
CA TRP A 69 4.63 9.60 -10.97
C TRP A 69 5.06 10.40 -9.73
N ALA A 70 5.19 9.75 -8.56
CA ALA A 70 5.53 10.45 -7.32
C ALA A 70 6.92 11.11 -7.38
N THR A 71 7.86 10.51 -8.11
CA THR A 71 9.21 11.06 -8.32
C THR A 71 9.22 12.19 -9.35
N SER A 72 8.25 12.23 -10.27
CA SER A 72 8.13 13.31 -11.26
C SER A 72 7.59 14.61 -10.67
N GLN A 73 6.94 14.54 -9.50
CA GLN A 73 6.41 15.70 -8.79
C GLN A 73 7.52 16.41 -8.01
N GLU A 74 7.63 17.73 -8.16
CA GLU A 74 8.60 18.51 -7.41
C GLU A 74 8.19 18.61 -5.94
N GLY A 75 9.14 18.42 -5.03
CA GLY A 75 8.92 18.53 -3.58
C GLY A 75 8.29 17.30 -2.91
N PHE A 76 7.98 16.24 -3.67
CA PHE A 76 7.47 14.99 -3.13
C PHE A 76 8.62 14.10 -2.66
N GLY A 77 8.49 13.60 -1.44
CA GLY A 77 9.32 12.53 -0.91
C GLY A 77 8.66 11.18 -1.16
N VAL A 78 9.42 10.18 -1.62
CA VAL A 78 8.89 8.83 -1.84
C VAL A 78 9.52 7.87 -0.86
N VAL A 79 8.67 7.07 -0.21
CA VAL A 79 9.06 5.93 0.63
C VAL A 79 8.46 4.69 0.02
N ASP A 80 9.31 3.81 -0.50
CA ASP A 80 8.94 2.55 -1.11
C ASP A 80 9.24 1.40 -0.15
N VAL A 81 8.22 0.61 0.16
CA VAL A 81 8.26 -0.43 1.19
C VAL A 81 7.84 -1.75 0.57
N SER A 82 8.81 -2.66 0.45
CA SER A 82 8.58 -4.01 -0.07
C SER A 82 8.30 -4.98 1.09
N VAL A 83 7.11 -5.59 1.09
CA VAL A 83 6.77 -6.65 2.05
C VAL A 83 7.08 -8.01 1.42
N PRO A 84 8.06 -8.76 1.95
CA PRO A 84 8.42 -10.05 1.39
C PRO A 84 7.28 -11.06 1.53
N GLY A 85 7.01 -11.77 0.44
CA GLY A 85 6.21 -12.99 0.48
C GLY A 85 6.89 -14.10 1.28
N VAL A 86 6.12 -15.12 1.68
CA VAL A 86 6.58 -16.28 2.48
C VAL A 86 7.65 -17.14 1.76
N ALA A 87 8.00 -16.83 0.50
CA ALA A 87 8.98 -17.57 -0.28
C ALA A 87 10.42 -17.27 0.20
N GLY A 88 10.88 -18.03 1.19
CA GLY A 88 12.23 -17.95 1.75
C GLY A 88 12.28 -18.06 3.27
N VAL A 89 11.13 -17.90 3.94
CA VAL A 89 11.05 -18.21 5.36
C VAL A 89 10.92 -19.72 5.49
N SER A 90 11.87 -20.33 6.19
CA SER A 90 11.79 -21.71 6.67
C SER A 90 10.35 -22.02 7.09
N HIS A 91 9.85 -23.21 6.74
CA HIS A 91 8.48 -23.74 6.96
C HIS A 91 7.90 -23.66 8.41
N ASN A 92 8.48 -22.86 9.30
CA ASN A 92 8.17 -22.71 10.71
C ASN A 92 7.68 -21.31 11.13
N SER A 93 7.57 -20.31 10.25
CA SER A 93 6.88 -19.06 10.62
C SER A 93 5.47 -19.05 10.02
N SER A 94 4.47 -18.99 10.89
CA SER A 94 3.08 -18.68 10.54
C SER A 94 2.89 -17.20 10.20
N TYR A 95 3.95 -16.51 9.76
CA TYR A 95 3.98 -15.06 9.62
C TYR A 95 3.47 -14.71 8.23
N SER A 96 2.22 -14.26 8.17
CA SER A 96 1.59 -13.85 6.91
C SER A 96 2.18 -12.53 6.42
N ILE A 97 2.07 -12.28 5.11
CA ILE A 97 2.42 -10.99 4.48
C ILE A 97 1.73 -9.85 5.22
N GLY A 98 0.45 -10.04 5.57
CA GLY A 98 -0.29 -9.04 6.33
C GLY A 98 0.27 -8.76 7.73
N ALA A 99 0.71 -9.77 8.48
CA ALA A 99 1.35 -9.54 9.79
C ALA A 99 2.68 -8.80 9.65
N SER A 100 3.47 -9.15 8.63
CA SER A 100 4.71 -8.45 8.31
C SER A 100 4.48 -6.99 7.94
N ALA A 101 3.45 -6.72 7.14
CA ALA A 101 3.10 -5.37 6.74
C ALA A 101 2.66 -4.53 7.95
N GLN A 102 1.95 -5.12 8.91
CA GLN A 102 1.51 -4.44 10.13
C GLN A 102 2.68 -3.96 10.97
N ASP A 103 3.60 -4.86 11.30
CA ASP A 103 4.77 -4.53 12.12
C ASP A 103 5.67 -3.50 11.42
N LEU A 104 5.83 -3.63 10.10
CA LEU A 104 6.64 -2.72 9.28
C LEU A 104 6.03 -1.32 9.18
N CYS A 105 4.72 -1.20 8.95
CA CYS A 105 4.05 0.10 8.89
C CYS A 105 4.07 0.82 10.25
N ILE A 106 3.90 0.08 11.36
CA ILE A 106 4.01 0.67 12.70
C ILE A 106 5.43 1.15 12.98
N TYR A 107 6.44 0.33 12.67
CA TYR A 107 7.84 0.71 12.81
C TYR A 107 8.21 1.92 11.97
N LEU A 108 7.81 1.94 10.69
CA LEU A 108 8.05 3.06 9.79
C LEU A 108 7.40 4.35 10.32
N TRP A 109 6.19 4.25 10.86
CA TRP A 109 5.51 5.39 11.45
C TRP A 109 6.24 5.90 12.70
N ASP A 110 6.39 5.05 13.73
CA ASP A 110 6.87 5.42 15.05
C ASP A 110 8.36 5.81 15.07
N ASP A 111 9.20 5.13 14.28
CA ASP A 111 10.65 5.34 14.31
C ASP A 111 11.15 6.35 13.24
N TYR A 112 10.35 6.68 12.21
CA TYR A 112 10.76 7.60 11.13
C TYR A 112 9.75 8.71 10.84
N ILE A 113 8.56 8.37 10.33
CA ILE A 113 7.62 9.36 9.78
C ILE A 113 7.16 10.36 10.85
N GLU A 114 6.99 9.91 12.10
CA GLU A 114 6.63 10.76 13.24
C GLU A 114 7.61 11.93 13.41
N TYR A 115 8.90 11.73 13.09
CA TYR A 115 9.96 12.73 13.23
C TYR A 115 10.20 13.58 11.97
N PHE A 116 9.59 13.24 10.83
CA PHE A 116 9.74 14.01 9.60
C PHE A 116 8.90 15.29 9.64
N SER A 117 9.31 16.33 8.93
CA SER A 117 8.58 17.61 8.86
C SER A 117 7.38 17.61 7.90
N ALA A 118 7.05 16.45 7.32
CA ALA A 118 5.97 16.34 6.34
C ALA A 118 4.60 16.69 6.92
N THR A 119 3.89 17.61 6.29
CA THR A 119 2.50 17.95 6.68
C THR A 119 1.49 17.08 5.93
N ASN A 120 1.87 16.63 4.74
CA ASN A 120 0.99 15.93 3.80
C ASN A 120 1.52 14.53 3.55
N ILE A 121 0.82 13.51 4.03
CA ILE A 121 1.22 12.11 3.87
C ILE A 121 0.13 11.37 3.10
N VAL A 122 0.56 10.64 2.08
CA VAL A 122 -0.30 9.79 1.25
C VAL A 122 0.18 8.36 1.37
N PHE A 123 -0.72 7.44 1.69
CA PHE A 123 -0.40 6.01 1.72
C PHE A 123 -0.98 5.32 0.49
N ILE A 124 -0.17 4.49 -0.17
CA ILE A 124 -0.59 3.69 -1.33
C ILE A 124 -0.23 2.23 -1.07
N GLY A 125 -1.25 1.39 -0.93
CA GLY A 125 -1.12 -0.04 -0.72
C GLY A 125 -1.30 -0.84 -2.01
N VAL A 126 -0.44 -1.83 -2.26
CA VAL A 126 -0.56 -2.73 -3.41
C VAL A 126 -0.51 -4.18 -2.93
N GLY A 127 -1.51 -4.98 -3.27
CA GLY A 127 -1.58 -6.39 -2.87
C GLY A 127 -2.10 -6.56 -1.44
N GLU A 128 -1.58 -7.54 -0.68
CA GLU A 128 -1.93 -7.82 0.72
C GLU A 128 -1.25 -6.85 1.69
N ALA A 129 -0.13 -6.24 1.30
CA ALA A 129 0.62 -5.27 2.10
C ALA A 129 -0.21 -4.06 2.57
N TYR A 130 -1.28 -3.69 1.85
CA TYR A 130 -2.20 -2.62 2.30
C TYR A 130 -2.81 -2.90 3.68
N SER A 131 -2.87 -4.17 4.11
CA SER A 131 -3.34 -4.55 5.44
C SER A 131 -2.54 -3.91 6.56
N GLY A 132 -1.25 -3.61 6.34
CA GLY A 132 -0.42 -2.86 7.27
C GLY A 132 -0.87 -1.40 7.43
N ILE A 133 -1.26 -0.75 6.32
CA ILE A 133 -1.77 0.63 6.33
C ILE A 133 -3.11 0.69 7.08
N VAL A 134 -4.02 -0.26 6.80
CA VAL A 134 -5.33 -0.32 7.49
C VAL A 134 -5.15 -0.54 9.00
N TYR A 135 -4.18 -1.37 9.39
CA TYR A 135 -3.85 -1.60 10.78
C TYR A 135 -3.27 -0.34 11.45
N LEU A 136 -2.33 0.34 10.79
CA LEU A 136 -1.76 1.61 11.24
C LEU A 136 -2.85 2.64 11.49
N ALA A 137 -3.79 2.80 10.56
CA ALA A 137 -4.93 3.72 10.69
C ALA A 137 -5.85 3.41 11.88
N GLY A 138 -5.92 2.16 12.32
CA GLY A 138 -6.68 1.77 13.51
C GLY A 138 -5.95 2.00 14.84
N HIS A 139 -4.61 2.03 14.82
CA HIS A 139 -3.76 2.01 16.02
C HIS A 139 -2.99 3.31 16.28
N ARG A 140 -2.91 4.22 15.30
CA ARG A 140 -2.27 5.55 15.43
C ARG A 140 -3.23 6.64 14.95
N ASP A 141 -3.11 7.83 15.52
CA ASP A 141 -3.91 8.98 15.08
C ASP A 141 -3.25 9.62 13.86
N LEU A 142 -3.72 9.22 12.68
CA LEU A 142 -3.17 9.65 11.39
C LEU A 142 -3.82 10.94 10.85
N ARG A 143 -4.94 11.37 11.44
CA ARG A 143 -5.87 12.36 10.84
C ARG A 143 -5.26 13.73 10.60
N THR A 144 -4.22 14.08 11.36
CA THR A 144 -3.57 15.39 11.28
C THR A 144 -2.68 15.54 10.05
N ARG A 145 -1.99 14.47 9.66
CA ARG A 145 -0.94 14.49 8.62
C ARG A 145 -1.29 13.65 7.39
N VAL A 146 -2.09 12.59 7.55
CA VAL A 146 -2.45 11.70 6.45
C VAL A 146 -3.68 12.25 5.73
N LYS A 147 -3.51 12.55 4.45
CA LYS A 147 -4.56 13.14 3.60
C LYS A 147 -5.36 12.09 2.86
N SER A 148 -4.68 11.07 2.33
CA SER A 148 -5.35 10.03 1.56
C SER A 148 -4.68 8.66 1.71
N ILE A 149 -5.52 7.62 1.60
CA ILE A 149 -5.12 6.22 1.60
C ILE A 149 -5.69 5.55 0.35
N VAL A 150 -4.84 5.15 -0.58
CA VAL A 150 -5.24 4.41 -1.78
C VAL A 150 -4.79 2.96 -1.66
N ALA A 151 -5.61 2.01 -2.09
CA ALA A 151 -5.24 0.59 -2.11
C ALA A 151 -5.67 -0.11 -3.39
N PHE A 152 -4.79 -0.95 -3.95
CA PHE A 152 -5.05 -1.82 -5.10
C PHE A 152 -5.01 -3.28 -4.64
N VAL A 153 -6.18 -3.89 -4.47
CA VAL A 153 -6.35 -5.14 -3.70
C VAL A 153 -6.75 -6.34 -4.57
N ASP A 154 -7.20 -6.10 -5.81
CA ASP A 154 -7.62 -7.15 -6.75
C ASP A 154 -8.69 -8.09 -6.18
N ASP A 155 -8.38 -9.39 -5.97
CA ASP A 155 -9.26 -10.42 -5.37
C ASP A 155 -8.89 -10.76 -3.90
N ILE A 156 -7.99 -10.00 -3.29
CA ILE A 156 -7.54 -10.27 -1.91
C ILE A 156 -8.65 -9.85 -0.91
N PRO A 157 -8.95 -10.65 0.12
CA PRO A 157 -9.99 -10.31 1.08
C PRO A 157 -9.80 -8.93 1.73
N LEU A 158 -10.86 -8.12 1.69
CA LEU A 158 -10.86 -6.78 2.26
C LEU A 158 -10.58 -6.78 3.78
N ARG A 159 -9.67 -5.93 4.21
CA ARG A 159 -9.33 -5.70 5.62
C ARG A 159 -10.21 -4.60 6.19
N ALA A 160 -10.91 -4.92 7.27
CA ALA A 160 -11.70 -3.94 7.99
C ALA A 160 -10.80 -3.17 8.96
N ILE A 161 -10.93 -1.85 8.99
CA ILE A 161 -10.34 -1.04 10.06
C ILE A 161 -10.96 -1.46 11.40
N SER A 162 -10.11 -1.64 12.40
CA SER A 162 -10.53 -1.89 13.78
C SER A 162 -10.35 -0.60 14.58
N PRO A 163 -11.43 0.03 15.05
CA PRO A 163 -11.33 1.26 15.83
C PRO A 163 -10.79 0.94 17.22
N VAL A 164 -9.50 1.16 17.44
CA VAL A 164 -8.88 1.04 18.78
C VAL A 164 -8.88 2.38 19.51
N ILE A 165 -8.70 3.48 18.76
CA ILE A 165 -8.60 4.84 19.32
C ILE A 165 -9.97 5.49 19.49
N ASP A 166 -10.77 5.51 18.42
CA ASP A 166 -12.01 6.29 18.33
C ASP A 166 -13.00 5.60 17.38
N GLU A 167 -14.31 5.67 17.70
CA GLU A 167 -15.38 5.12 16.87
C GLU A 167 -15.51 5.87 15.52
N TYR A 168 -15.15 7.15 15.49
CA TYR A 168 -15.21 7.98 14.27
C TYR A 168 -14.13 7.65 13.23
N ILE A 169 -13.12 6.86 13.58
CA ILE A 169 -12.03 6.51 12.64
C ILE A 169 -12.54 5.75 11.42
N SER A 170 -13.63 4.97 11.57
CA SER A 170 -14.23 4.25 10.45
C SER A 170 -14.87 5.20 9.44
N ASP A 171 -15.38 6.34 9.90
CA ASP A 171 -15.97 7.35 9.03
C ASP A 171 -14.89 8.20 8.36
N TRP A 172 -13.86 8.62 9.12
CA TRP A 172 -12.68 9.26 8.56
C TRP A 172 -12.02 8.38 7.49
N PHE A 173 -11.82 7.09 7.78
CA PHE A 173 -11.24 6.15 6.84
C PHE A 173 -12.10 6.02 5.58
N TYR A 174 -13.43 6.00 5.69
CA TYR A 174 -14.31 5.95 4.52
C TYR A 174 -14.22 7.18 3.60
N HIS A 175 -14.00 8.37 4.16
CA HIS A 175 -13.88 9.62 3.38
C HIS A 175 -12.49 9.82 2.78
N ASN A 176 -11.44 9.37 3.49
CA ASN A 176 -10.04 9.57 3.13
C ASN A 176 -9.39 8.32 2.49
N SER A 177 -10.18 7.31 2.08
CA SER A 177 -9.62 6.15 1.41
C SER A 177 -10.37 5.72 0.15
N LEU A 178 -9.60 5.27 -0.84
CA LEU A 178 -10.06 4.60 -2.05
C LEU A 178 -9.48 3.19 -2.13
N VAL A 179 -10.33 2.18 -2.28
CA VAL A 179 -9.91 0.78 -2.35
C VAL A 179 -10.40 0.17 -3.66
N PHE A 180 -9.48 -0.05 -4.59
CA PHE A 180 -9.77 -0.64 -5.90
C PHE A 180 -9.68 -2.16 -5.84
N THR A 181 -10.74 -2.81 -6.33
CA THR A 181 -10.89 -4.26 -6.37
C THR A 181 -11.16 -4.73 -7.79
N SER A 182 -10.93 -6.01 -8.07
CA SER A 182 -11.31 -6.63 -9.34
C SER A 182 -12.83 -6.70 -9.50
N ASN A 183 -13.29 -6.80 -10.74
CA ASN A 183 -14.69 -7.06 -11.03
C ASN A 183 -15.18 -8.41 -10.47
N GLU A 184 -14.29 -9.37 -10.26
CA GLU A 184 -14.58 -10.72 -9.77
C GLU A 184 -14.49 -10.85 -8.24
N HIS A 185 -14.09 -9.80 -7.52
CA HIS A 185 -13.91 -9.85 -6.08
C HIS A 185 -15.19 -10.24 -5.33
N THR A 186 -15.07 -11.15 -4.35
CA THR A 186 -16.19 -11.73 -3.56
C THR A 186 -17.12 -10.72 -2.88
N ILE A 187 -16.65 -9.50 -2.62
CA ILE A 187 -17.47 -8.39 -2.08
C ILE A 187 -18.63 -8.01 -3.01
N TRP A 188 -18.47 -8.24 -4.32
CA TRP A 188 -19.46 -7.91 -5.34
C TRP A 188 -20.41 -9.06 -5.62
N ASP A 189 -20.14 -10.26 -5.10
CA ASP A 189 -21.02 -11.42 -5.24
C ASP A 189 -22.32 -11.20 -4.44
N PRO A 190 -23.48 -11.03 -5.10
CA PRO A 190 -24.75 -10.79 -4.41
C PRO A 190 -25.21 -11.98 -3.55
N SER A 191 -24.71 -13.20 -3.82
CA SER A 191 -25.05 -14.40 -3.06
C SER A 191 -24.36 -14.44 -1.69
N VAL A 192 -23.14 -13.92 -1.61
CA VAL A 192 -22.34 -13.85 -0.38
C VAL A 192 -22.59 -12.52 0.34
N ASN A 193 -22.64 -11.42 -0.41
CA ASN A 193 -22.75 -10.05 0.08
C ASN A 193 -23.96 -9.35 -0.55
N PRO A 194 -25.18 -9.55 0.00
CA PRO A 194 -26.40 -8.96 -0.57
C PRO A 194 -26.50 -7.44 -0.37
N LYS A 195 -25.54 -6.81 0.33
CA LYS A 195 -25.52 -5.38 0.64
C LYS A 195 -24.22 -4.76 0.15
N LYS A 196 -24.25 -3.45 -0.06
CA LYS A 196 -23.05 -2.66 -0.40
C LYS A 196 -21.94 -2.86 0.64
N PRO A 197 -20.66 -2.72 0.23
CA PRO A 197 -19.52 -2.75 1.14
C PRO A 197 -19.72 -1.79 2.33
N ARG A 198 -19.38 -2.25 3.53
CA ARG A 198 -19.50 -1.44 4.75
C ARG A 198 -18.38 -0.38 4.82
N ARG A 199 -18.65 0.75 5.47
CA ARG A 199 -17.71 1.88 5.65
C ARG A 199 -16.34 1.48 6.22
N LYS A 200 -16.30 0.45 7.06
CA LYS A 200 -15.07 -0.10 7.66
C LYS A 200 -14.03 -0.59 6.65
N PHE A 201 -14.40 -0.77 5.38
CA PHE A 201 -13.49 -1.18 4.30
C PHE A 201 -13.01 -0.01 3.44
N GLY A 202 -13.35 1.23 3.79
CA GLY A 202 -13.08 2.39 2.95
C GLY A 202 -14.07 2.53 1.79
N ARG A 203 -13.79 3.43 0.86
CA ARG A 203 -14.58 3.55 -0.38
C ARG A 203 -14.13 2.50 -1.38
N VAL A 204 -14.83 1.36 -1.38
CA VAL A 204 -14.51 0.26 -2.29
C VAL A 204 -15.05 0.55 -3.69
N ILE A 205 -14.16 0.53 -4.69
CA ILE A 205 -14.45 0.78 -6.10
C ILE A 205 -14.16 -0.49 -6.89
N ARG A 206 -15.08 -0.82 -7.81
CA ARG A 206 -14.97 -1.97 -8.70
C ARG A 206 -14.28 -1.56 -10.00
N SER A 207 -13.15 -2.19 -10.30
CA SER A 207 -12.49 -2.09 -11.62
C SER A 207 -13.08 -3.09 -12.61
N ASN A 208 -12.71 -3.00 -13.89
CA ASN A 208 -13.11 -3.95 -14.94
C ASN A 208 -12.05 -5.04 -15.19
N SER A 209 -10.90 -4.93 -14.53
CA SER A 209 -9.74 -5.81 -14.72
C SER A 209 -9.61 -6.82 -13.59
N VAL A 210 -8.89 -7.90 -13.89
CA VAL A 210 -8.43 -8.92 -12.93
C VAL A 210 -6.91 -8.92 -12.89
N GLY A 211 -6.34 -9.05 -11.70
CA GLY A 211 -4.90 -9.00 -11.44
C GLY A 211 -4.47 -7.63 -10.93
N THR A 212 -3.77 -7.59 -9.81
CA THR A 212 -3.32 -6.37 -9.10
C THR A 212 -2.68 -5.34 -10.03
N ALA A 213 -1.74 -5.75 -10.89
CA ALA A 213 -1.08 -4.84 -11.83
C ALA A 213 -2.00 -4.28 -12.93
N ARG A 214 -3.07 -5.00 -13.29
CA ARG A 214 -4.07 -4.50 -14.26
C ARG A 214 -5.05 -3.57 -13.60
N VAL A 215 -5.52 -3.91 -12.39
CA VAL A 215 -6.39 -3.04 -11.57
C VAL A 215 -5.68 -1.71 -11.29
N ALA A 216 -4.41 -1.77 -10.85
CA ALA A 216 -3.60 -0.58 -10.62
C ALA A 216 -3.49 0.28 -11.88
N ARG A 217 -3.13 -0.30 -13.02
CA ARG A 217 -2.99 0.43 -14.28
C ARG A 217 -4.30 1.05 -14.78
N GLU A 218 -5.41 0.32 -14.67
CA GLU A 218 -6.74 0.81 -15.11
C GLU A 218 -7.20 2.01 -14.27
N ARG A 219 -6.96 1.96 -12.95
CA ARG A 219 -7.47 2.94 -11.98
C ARG A 219 -6.43 3.93 -11.49
N PHE A 220 -5.25 3.95 -12.11
CA PHE A 220 -4.15 4.81 -11.72
C PHE A 220 -4.51 6.29 -11.86
N ASP A 221 -5.11 6.69 -12.98
CA ASP A 221 -5.46 8.09 -13.22
C ASP A 221 -6.52 8.57 -12.21
N GLU A 222 -7.54 7.76 -11.91
CA GLU A 222 -8.55 8.05 -10.89
C GLU A 222 -7.95 8.14 -9.48
N ALA A 223 -6.99 7.26 -9.16
CA ALA A 223 -6.26 7.31 -7.90
C ALA A 223 -5.42 8.58 -7.78
N ARG A 224 -4.76 8.98 -8.86
CA ARG A 224 -3.93 10.17 -8.94
C ARG A 224 -4.77 11.43 -8.75
N GLU A 225 -5.85 11.59 -9.52
CA GLU A 225 -6.76 12.74 -9.42
C GLU A 225 -7.28 12.88 -7.99
N TYR A 226 -7.70 11.77 -7.37
CA TYR A 226 -8.12 11.78 -5.97
C TYR A 226 -7.02 12.23 -5.00
N ILE A 227 -5.77 11.80 -5.21
CA ILE A 227 -4.67 12.23 -4.34
C ILE A 227 -4.39 13.72 -4.52
N GLU A 228 -4.40 14.22 -5.76
CA GLU A 228 -4.19 15.64 -6.07
C GLU A 228 -5.30 16.50 -5.44
N ASP A 229 -6.58 16.13 -5.61
CA ASP A 229 -7.72 16.82 -4.98
C ASP A 229 -7.59 16.91 -3.45
N MET A 230 -7.20 15.79 -2.81
CA MET A 230 -7.06 15.73 -1.34
C MET A 230 -5.84 16.51 -0.82
N LEU A 231 -4.85 16.78 -1.67
CA LEU A 231 -3.69 17.61 -1.31
C LEU A 231 -4.03 19.10 -1.47
N ASP A 232 -4.77 19.46 -2.52
CA ASP A 232 -5.18 20.84 -2.80
C ASP A 232 -6.18 21.38 -1.76
N ASP A 233 -7.16 20.57 -1.34
CA ASP A 233 -8.15 20.92 -0.30
C ASP A 233 -7.48 21.32 1.04
N ASP A 234 -6.28 20.79 1.33
CA ASP A 234 -5.55 21.10 2.55
C ASP A 234 -4.75 22.41 2.45
N GLU A 235 -4.31 22.79 1.25
CA GLU A 235 -3.65 24.07 1.03
C GLU A 235 -4.64 25.23 1.18
N GLU A 236 -5.87 25.08 0.70
CA GLU A 236 -6.92 26.10 0.84
C GLU A 236 -7.43 26.25 2.29
N THR A 237 -7.36 25.19 3.10
CA THR A 237 -7.79 25.24 4.51
C THR A 237 -6.67 25.64 5.48
N GLY A 238 -5.42 25.66 5.00
CA GLY A 238 -4.23 26.03 5.75
C GLY A 238 -3.76 27.49 5.61
N GLU A 239 -4.37 28.27 4.70
CA GLU A 239 -4.22 29.75 4.61
C GLU A 239 -5.21 30.50 5.52
#